data_AF-A0A3B8NYQ7-F1
#
_entry.id   AF-A0A3B8NYQ7-F1
#
_cell.length_a   1.000
_cell.length_b   1.000
_cell.length_c   1.000
_cell.angle_alpha   90.00
_cell.angle_beta   90.00
_cell.angle_gamma   90.00
#
_symmetry.space_group_name_H-M   'P 1'
#
loop_
_entity.id
_entity.type
_entity.pdbx_description
1 polymer ?
#
loop_
_entity_poly.entity_id
_entity_poly.type
_entity_poly.pdbx_seq_one_letter_code
_entity_poly.pdbx_strand_id
1 'polypeptide(L)'
;MFQMIVSGGINSIKTAYSWYGECWKGHGQYDFTAFDRQIQDYMREAPEGYFYVQVTLDNSSWWQEENPEDPSSFSLLGQAVFCDRWKREAAEYLKAFLTYAEEKYGDRIFSYSFTAGWCTEFFCEEKGKANAVKKEKWREFLGDPNAEVPENFCIDDTAFRKAGSLEYKYLEWSCNAVADTINFFGAEAQKVIKHQKILGLFLGYIDMSCPTQNTWLTNAYEKCWANPDFDMVYSPAAYKENRFLNYVSSFQQAVDSLAVHKKLYLHEMDHRTELAKYARERGTHMWDCYDTQRESFQVLRRELALTMEHHATYWWFDFMGGYYNTPEYEVELRHQLDIFKRLSYIERKNVSEVAVFVDPMSFLSYQENSDIFTETVRMSLNELRRCGTPYDVFNLNDLPLLDKNKYKLYVFLNAVHPKPEIAEYIENELKDKYKFFVGAPGYGFGETLSTENITRLTGMHTEAFSTDRLVPAFYKGKEFGFKNGNYIYTREYVSRGGYITPLFAITDPTAETLAQYDNGKVACAYKDRTFYCAAGNIPYTLFSDAAERAGAHIYFKDGHGLSVTSSFLAVNTIGNGTCTVTMPEDCMLIDLYDEGNFYRTDENRRFTFTSEVNDSKLFLIRKR
;
A
#
# COMPACT_ATOMS: atom_id res chain seq x y z
N MET A 1 -5.61 -8.97 -22.49
CA MET A 1 -6.56 -8.80 -21.36
C MET A 1 -6.82 -7.31 -21.26
N PHE A 2 -8.07 -6.90 -21.08
CA PHE A 2 -8.47 -5.50 -21.03
C PHE A 2 -9.27 -5.26 -19.76
N GLN A 3 -8.95 -4.18 -19.05
CA GLN A 3 -9.77 -3.68 -17.96
C GLN A 3 -10.81 -2.71 -18.53
N MET A 4 -12.03 -2.80 -18.03
CA MET A 4 -13.16 -2.00 -18.44
C MET A 4 -13.92 -1.53 -17.21
N ILE A 5 -14.36 -0.29 -17.19
CA ILE A 5 -15.26 0.23 -16.15
C ILE A 5 -16.65 0.52 -16.72
N VAL A 6 -17.67 -0.02 -16.05
CA VAL A 6 -19.09 0.22 -16.32
C VAL A 6 -19.61 1.18 -15.27
N SER A 7 -19.78 2.45 -15.67
CA SER A 7 -20.12 3.52 -14.77
C SER A 7 -20.95 4.60 -15.47
N GLY A 8 -21.97 5.10 -14.77
CA GLY A 8 -22.61 6.39 -15.10
C GLY A 8 -21.94 7.58 -14.42
N GLY A 9 -20.98 7.31 -13.55
CA GLY A 9 -20.40 8.29 -12.64
C GLY A 9 -19.42 9.24 -13.31
N ILE A 10 -19.21 10.37 -12.64
CA ILE A 10 -18.24 11.38 -12.99
C ILE A 10 -17.12 11.33 -11.94
N ASN A 11 -15.87 11.37 -12.40
CA ASN A 11 -14.69 11.33 -11.55
C ASN A 11 -14.43 12.67 -10.84
N SER A 12 -13.42 12.69 -9.95
CA SER A 12 -13.08 13.85 -9.12
C SER A 12 -12.68 15.10 -9.91
N ILE A 13 -12.21 14.95 -11.15
CA ILE A 13 -11.89 16.06 -12.07
C ILE A 13 -13.06 16.43 -13.01
N LYS A 14 -14.27 15.91 -12.72
CA LYS A 14 -15.52 16.17 -13.44
C LYS A 14 -15.65 15.49 -14.81
N THR A 15 -14.85 14.48 -15.14
CA THR A 15 -14.94 13.70 -16.39
C THR A 15 -15.65 12.37 -16.17
N ALA A 16 -16.42 11.89 -17.15
CA ALA A 16 -17.10 10.60 -17.03
C ALA A 16 -16.09 9.44 -16.95
N TYR A 17 -16.31 8.47 -16.06
CA TYR A 17 -15.51 7.24 -16.01
C TYR A 17 -15.71 6.35 -17.24
N SER A 18 -16.90 6.41 -17.85
CA SER A 18 -17.22 5.71 -19.09
C SER A 18 -17.99 6.64 -20.03
N TRP A 19 -17.60 6.65 -21.31
CA TRP A 19 -18.29 7.42 -22.36
C TRP A 19 -19.54 6.71 -22.90
N TYR A 20 -19.78 5.47 -22.50
CA TYR A 20 -20.88 4.65 -23.01
C TYR A 20 -22.22 4.89 -22.30
N GLY A 21 -22.16 5.54 -21.13
CA GLY A 21 -23.31 5.89 -20.30
C GLY A 21 -23.60 4.88 -19.19
N GLU A 22 -24.54 5.26 -18.34
CA GLU A 22 -24.94 4.49 -17.17
C GLU A 22 -25.82 3.28 -17.49
N CYS A 23 -25.62 2.15 -16.78
CA CYS A 23 -26.51 0.97 -16.88
C CYS A 23 -27.65 0.96 -15.84
N TRP A 24 -27.48 1.56 -14.65
CA TRP A 24 -28.51 1.62 -13.61
C TRP A 24 -29.41 2.85 -13.78
N LYS A 25 -30.62 2.69 -14.34
CA LYS A 25 -31.47 3.83 -14.76
C LYS A 25 -32.55 4.25 -13.76
N GLY A 26 -32.84 3.39 -12.79
CA GLY A 26 -33.91 3.58 -11.83
C GLY A 26 -34.02 2.38 -10.89
N HIS A 27 -34.94 2.46 -9.93
CA HIS A 27 -35.25 1.34 -9.03
C HIS A 27 -35.68 0.09 -9.83
N GLY A 28 -34.85 -0.95 -9.81
CA GLY A 28 -35.08 -2.18 -10.59
C GLY A 28 -35.10 -1.98 -12.12
N GLN A 29 -34.60 -0.85 -12.63
CA GLN A 29 -34.59 -0.52 -14.05
C GLN A 29 -33.15 -0.44 -14.56
N TYR A 30 -32.80 -1.30 -15.53
CA TYR A 30 -31.45 -1.42 -16.05
C TYR A 30 -31.43 -1.34 -17.58
N ASP A 31 -30.49 -0.58 -18.14
CA ASP A 31 -30.23 -0.49 -19.58
C ASP A 31 -28.79 -0.93 -19.87
N PHE A 32 -28.61 -2.21 -20.17
CA PHE A 32 -27.31 -2.79 -20.47
C PHE A 32 -26.83 -2.51 -21.90
N THR A 33 -27.54 -1.71 -22.70
CA THR A 33 -27.07 -1.34 -24.04
C THR A 33 -25.77 -0.54 -24.01
N ALA A 34 -25.53 0.22 -22.93
CA ALA A 34 -24.26 0.91 -22.71
C ALA A 34 -23.09 -0.07 -22.58
N PHE A 35 -23.25 -1.11 -21.76
CA PHE A 35 -22.27 -2.19 -21.62
C PHE A 35 -22.07 -2.95 -22.93
N ASP A 36 -23.15 -3.27 -23.66
CA ASP A 36 -23.06 -3.92 -24.96
C ASP A 36 -22.21 -3.14 -25.96
N ARG A 37 -22.46 -1.83 -26.10
CA ARG A 37 -21.67 -0.98 -26.99
C ARG A 37 -20.20 -0.98 -26.59
N GLN A 38 -19.93 -0.86 -25.29
CA GLN A 38 -18.58 -0.84 -24.75
C GLN A 38 -17.82 -2.12 -25.06
N ILE A 39 -18.37 -3.30 -24.75
CA ILE A 39 -17.66 -4.56 -24.98
C ILE A 39 -17.52 -4.89 -26.46
N GLN A 40 -18.52 -4.55 -27.29
CA GLN A 40 -18.45 -4.74 -28.74
C GLN A 40 -17.37 -3.87 -29.40
N ASP A 41 -17.18 -2.64 -28.92
CA ASP A 41 -16.12 -1.77 -29.40
C ASP A 41 -14.73 -2.36 -29.10
N TYR A 42 -14.53 -2.87 -27.89
CA TYR A 42 -13.26 -3.53 -27.54
C TYR A 42 -13.04 -4.82 -28.33
N MET A 43 -14.08 -5.65 -28.50
CA MET A 43 -13.99 -6.89 -29.28
C MET A 43 -13.70 -6.64 -30.76
N ARG A 44 -14.09 -5.49 -31.32
CA ARG A 44 -13.74 -5.12 -32.70
C ARG A 44 -12.23 -4.87 -32.84
N GLU A 45 -11.63 -4.17 -31.89
CA GLU A 45 -10.20 -3.84 -31.92
C GLU A 45 -9.31 -4.99 -31.40
N ALA A 46 -9.85 -5.84 -30.52
CA ALA A 46 -9.17 -7.01 -29.98
C ALA A 46 -10.11 -8.24 -29.94
N PRO A 47 -10.31 -8.92 -31.09
CA PRO A 47 -11.27 -10.04 -31.21
C PRO A 47 -10.98 -11.24 -30.27
N GLU A 48 -9.71 -11.43 -29.90
CA GLU A 48 -9.27 -12.47 -28.96
C GLU A 48 -9.05 -11.96 -27.54
N GLY A 49 -9.52 -10.74 -27.25
CA GLY A 49 -9.44 -10.12 -25.93
C GLY A 49 -10.27 -10.85 -24.88
N TYR A 50 -9.74 -10.90 -23.66
CA TYR A 50 -10.46 -11.25 -22.45
C TYR A 50 -10.61 -10.02 -21.56
N PHE A 51 -11.72 -9.92 -20.84
CA PHE A 51 -12.14 -8.73 -20.12
C PHE A 51 -12.16 -8.92 -18.61
N TYR A 52 -11.62 -7.92 -17.93
CA TYR A 52 -11.80 -7.65 -16.52
C TYR A 52 -12.78 -6.49 -16.41
N VAL A 53 -13.97 -6.73 -15.87
CA VAL A 53 -15.07 -5.75 -15.83
C VAL A 53 -15.29 -5.22 -14.42
N GLN A 54 -15.09 -3.92 -14.24
CA GLN A 54 -15.36 -3.20 -12.99
C GLN A 54 -16.74 -2.56 -13.07
N VAL A 55 -17.60 -2.82 -12.08
CA VAL A 55 -18.96 -2.29 -12.03
C VAL A 55 -19.08 -1.27 -10.91
N THR A 56 -19.45 -0.03 -11.24
CA THR A 56 -19.71 0.98 -10.22
C THR A 56 -21.05 0.75 -9.54
N LEU A 57 -21.04 0.70 -8.21
CA LEU A 57 -22.20 0.52 -7.34
C LEU A 57 -22.65 1.82 -6.66
N ASP A 58 -22.03 2.94 -7.01
CA ASP A 58 -22.40 4.23 -6.45
C ASP A 58 -23.84 4.60 -6.78
N ASN A 59 -24.53 5.24 -5.83
CA ASN A 59 -25.83 5.82 -6.10
C ASN A 59 -25.69 7.01 -7.08
N SER A 60 -26.50 6.98 -8.13
CA SER A 60 -26.41 7.95 -9.21
C SER A 60 -27.24 9.20 -8.95
N SER A 61 -27.13 10.19 -9.84
CA SER A 61 -27.81 11.47 -9.67
C SER A 61 -29.33 11.34 -9.55
N TRP A 62 -29.95 10.47 -10.36
CA TRP A 62 -31.40 10.22 -10.28
C TRP A 62 -31.80 9.64 -8.90
N TRP A 63 -30.97 8.76 -8.35
CA TRP A 63 -31.22 8.13 -7.05
C TRP A 63 -31.13 9.18 -5.94
N GLN A 64 -30.13 10.06 -6.01
CA GLN A 64 -29.96 11.17 -5.07
C GLN A 64 -31.09 12.21 -5.18
N GLU A 65 -31.63 12.45 -6.38
CA GLU A 65 -32.77 13.35 -6.59
C GLU A 65 -34.05 12.81 -5.94
N GLU A 66 -34.28 11.49 -6.00
CA GLU A 66 -35.42 10.83 -5.36
C GLU A 66 -35.23 10.61 -3.85
N ASN A 67 -33.97 10.56 -3.38
CA ASN A 67 -33.61 10.26 -2.00
C ASN A 67 -32.67 11.35 -1.41
N PRO A 68 -33.09 12.63 -1.33
CA PRO A 68 -32.21 13.75 -0.98
C PRO A 68 -31.64 13.72 0.44
N GLU A 69 -32.25 12.94 1.34
CA GLU A 69 -31.80 12.76 2.73
C GLU A 69 -30.72 11.67 2.87
N ASP A 70 -30.58 10.81 1.86
CA ASP A 70 -29.61 9.73 1.86
C ASP A 70 -28.22 10.21 1.35
N PRO A 71 -27.12 9.72 1.94
CA PRO A 71 -25.79 10.15 1.58
C PRO A 71 -25.40 9.64 0.19
N SER A 72 -24.60 10.43 -0.54
CA SER A 72 -23.95 9.91 -1.75
C SER A 72 -22.93 8.85 -1.36
N SER A 73 -23.01 7.67 -1.96
CA SER A 73 -22.00 6.62 -1.73
C SER A 73 -20.64 6.98 -2.32
N PHE A 74 -20.59 7.88 -3.32
CA PHE A 74 -19.34 8.32 -3.94
C PHE A 74 -18.56 9.27 -3.01
N SER A 75 -19.20 10.31 -2.48
CA SER A 75 -18.53 11.35 -1.69
C SER A 75 -18.65 11.17 -0.17
N LEU A 76 -19.65 10.43 0.29
CA LEU A 76 -19.99 10.21 1.70
C LEU A 76 -20.11 8.71 2.02
N LEU A 77 -19.19 7.89 1.49
CA LEU A 77 -19.21 6.43 1.66
C LEU A 77 -19.33 6.00 3.13
N GLY A 78 -18.61 6.66 4.03
CA GLY A 78 -18.64 6.35 5.46
C GLY A 78 -20.00 6.57 6.13
N GLN A 79 -20.93 7.32 5.51
CA GLN A 79 -22.34 7.37 5.88
C GLN A 79 -23.18 6.38 5.06
N ALA A 80 -22.90 6.23 3.77
CA ALA A 80 -23.65 5.36 2.87
C ALA A 80 -23.62 3.88 3.28
N VAL A 81 -22.53 3.40 3.89
CA VAL A 81 -22.44 2.02 4.41
C VAL A 81 -23.51 1.67 5.47
N PHE A 82 -24.13 2.68 6.08
CA PHE A 82 -25.26 2.54 7.01
C PHE A 82 -26.64 2.69 6.34
N CYS A 83 -26.71 3.03 5.05
CA CYS A 83 -27.94 3.09 4.28
C CYS A 83 -28.29 1.70 3.72
N ASP A 84 -29.21 1.00 4.38
CA ASP A 84 -29.66 -0.34 3.95
C ASP A 84 -30.38 -0.32 2.59
N ARG A 85 -31.02 0.79 2.23
CA ARG A 85 -31.70 0.96 0.93
C ARG A 85 -30.69 0.91 -0.21
N TRP A 86 -29.64 1.73 -0.15
CA TRP A 86 -28.58 1.74 -1.16
C TRP A 86 -27.93 0.37 -1.28
N LYS A 87 -27.50 -0.24 -0.16
CA LYS A 87 -26.85 -1.56 -0.18
C LYS A 87 -27.71 -2.61 -0.88
N ARG A 88 -29.01 -2.68 -0.56
CA ARG A 88 -29.93 -3.64 -1.18
C ARG A 88 -30.06 -3.40 -2.69
N GLU A 89 -30.34 -2.17 -3.10
CA GLU A 89 -30.61 -1.85 -4.51
C GLU A 89 -29.34 -1.94 -5.38
N ALA A 90 -28.19 -1.53 -4.84
CA ALA A 90 -26.89 -1.70 -5.50
C ALA A 90 -26.54 -3.20 -5.65
N ALA A 91 -26.85 -4.04 -4.66
CA ALA A 91 -26.67 -5.49 -4.77
C ALA A 91 -27.63 -6.12 -5.80
N GLU A 92 -28.88 -5.65 -5.88
CA GLU A 92 -29.83 -6.08 -6.92
C GLU A 92 -29.31 -5.73 -8.32
N TYR A 93 -28.80 -4.50 -8.50
CA TYR A 93 -28.16 -4.07 -9.73
C TYR A 93 -26.92 -4.92 -10.06
N LEU A 94 -26.01 -5.14 -9.09
CA LEU A 94 -24.83 -5.98 -9.28
C LEU A 94 -25.21 -7.37 -9.79
N LYS A 95 -26.19 -8.02 -9.15
CA LYS A 95 -26.64 -9.36 -9.57
C LYS A 95 -27.27 -9.35 -10.95
N ALA A 96 -28.10 -8.35 -11.26
CA ALA A 96 -28.71 -8.23 -12.59
C ALA A 96 -27.65 -8.02 -13.68
N PHE A 97 -26.67 -7.16 -13.43
CA PHE A 97 -25.57 -6.91 -14.35
C PHE A 97 -24.72 -8.17 -14.57
N LEU A 98 -24.29 -8.84 -13.49
CA LEU A 98 -23.48 -10.06 -13.59
C LEU A 98 -24.22 -11.16 -14.34
N THR A 99 -25.52 -11.34 -14.08
CA THR A 99 -26.35 -12.33 -14.78
C THR A 99 -26.37 -12.05 -16.28
N TYR A 100 -26.66 -10.80 -16.66
CA TYR A 100 -26.68 -10.40 -18.07
C TYR A 100 -25.32 -10.55 -18.75
N ALA A 101 -24.26 -10.12 -18.08
CA ALA A 101 -22.90 -10.17 -18.61
C ALA A 101 -22.41 -11.61 -18.82
N GLU A 102 -22.68 -12.50 -17.86
CA GLU A 102 -22.32 -13.92 -17.97
C GLU A 102 -23.12 -14.64 -19.05
N GLU A 103 -24.43 -14.40 -19.16
CA GLU A 103 -25.28 -15.01 -20.20
C GLU A 103 -24.84 -14.66 -21.62
N LYS A 104 -24.33 -13.44 -21.82
CA LYS A 104 -24.03 -12.92 -23.17
C LYS A 104 -22.54 -12.95 -23.53
N TYR A 105 -21.66 -12.72 -22.56
CA TYR A 105 -20.22 -12.54 -22.77
C TYR A 105 -19.35 -13.33 -21.80
N GLY A 106 -19.92 -14.27 -21.02
CA GLY A 106 -19.19 -15.01 -19.98
C GLY A 106 -17.92 -15.70 -20.49
N ASP A 107 -17.89 -16.19 -21.72
CA ASP A 107 -16.68 -16.81 -22.30
C ASP A 107 -15.52 -15.83 -22.57
N ARG A 108 -15.82 -14.53 -22.63
CA ARG A 108 -14.83 -13.46 -22.83
C ARG A 108 -14.49 -12.71 -21.54
N ILE A 109 -15.30 -12.85 -20.49
CA ILE A 109 -15.05 -12.20 -19.20
C ILE A 109 -14.33 -13.19 -18.29
N PHE A 110 -13.11 -12.85 -17.85
CA PHE A 110 -12.34 -13.69 -16.95
C PHE A 110 -12.42 -13.23 -15.49
N SER A 111 -12.74 -11.96 -15.27
CA SER A 111 -12.78 -11.36 -13.94
C SER A 111 -13.81 -10.24 -13.85
N TYR A 112 -14.37 -10.08 -12.65
CA TYR A 112 -15.17 -8.93 -12.26
C TYR A 112 -14.55 -8.22 -11.07
N SER A 113 -14.85 -6.95 -10.90
CA SER A 113 -14.80 -6.29 -9.59
C SER A 113 -15.96 -5.31 -9.48
N PHE A 114 -16.13 -4.75 -8.30
CA PHE A 114 -17.08 -3.69 -8.07
C PHE A 114 -16.41 -2.54 -7.32
N THR A 115 -16.94 -1.34 -7.55
CA THR A 115 -16.37 -0.10 -7.01
C THR A 115 -17.47 0.75 -6.39
N ALA A 116 -17.19 1.40 -5.27
CA ALA A 116 -17.98 2.51 -4.74
C ALA A 116 -17.04 3.44 -3.99
N GLY A 117 -17.49 4.65 -3.66
CA GLY A 117 -16.66 5.61 -2.95
C GLY A 117 -15.77 6.45 -3.85
N TRP A 118 -14.89 7.21 -3.21
CA TRP A 118 -14.13 8.25 -3.89
C TRP A 118 -13.10 7.63 -4.84
N CYS A 119 -12.95 8.18 -6.05
CA CYS A 119 -12.00 7.67 -7.06
C CYS A 119 -12.15 6.18 -7.42
N THR A 120 -13.36 5.59 -7.32
CA THR A 120 -13.64 4.14 -7.55
C THR A 120 -13.07 3.20 -6.49
N GLU A 121 -12.58 3.75 -5.39
CA GLU A 121 -12.00 3.03 -4.29
C GLU A 121 -12.91 3.14 -3.07
N PHE A 122 -13.01 2.08 -2.27
CA PHE A 122 -13.87 2.06 -1.07
C PHE A 122 -13.26 2.88 0.08
N PHE A 123 -13.09 4.18 -0.13
CA PHE A 123 -12.67 5.15 0.88
C PHE A 123 -13.50 6.44 0.81
N CYS A 124 -13.40 7.26 1.85
CA CYS A 124 -14.06 8.57 1.91
C CYS A 124 -13.18 9.66 2.53
N GLU A 125 -13.57 10.92 2.33
CA GLU A 125 -12.93 12.09 2.96
C GLU A 125 -13.87 12.84 3.93
N GLU A 126 -14.82 12.14 4.55
CA GLU A 126 -15.86 12.80 5.36
C GLU A 126 -15.39 13.27 6.74
N LYS A 127 -14.16 12.91 7.16
CA LYS A 127 -13.51 13.37 8.40
C LYS A 127 -14.39 13.21 9.65
N GLY A 128 -15.07 12.08 9.72
CA GLY A 128 -15.91 11.70 10.86
C GLY A 128 -17.32 12.26 10.87
N LYS A 129 -17.72 13.06 9.86
CA LYS A 129 -19.10 13.55 9.73
C LYS A 129 -20.12 12.40 9.73
N ALA A 130 -21.29 12.63 10.33
CA ALA A 130 -22.37 11.66 10.43
C ALA A 130 -23.74 12.30 10.18
N ASN A 131 -24.56 11.64 9.36
CA ASN A 131 -25.99 11.93 9.21
C ASN A 131 -26.82 11.31 10.34
N ALA A 132 -28.13 11.53 10.31
CA ALA A 132 -29.05 11.01 11.32
C ALA A 132 -28.98 9.48 11.45
N VAL A 133 -28.91 8.76 10.33
CA VAL A 133 -28.84 7.29 10.30
C VAL A 133 -27.55 6.79 10.96
N LYS A 134 -26.39 7.35 10.60
CA LYS A 134 -25.11 6.96 11.21
C LYS A 134 -25.08 7.29 12.71
N LYS A 135 -25.67 8.41 13.14
CA LYS A 135 -25.83 8.78 14.56
C LYS A 135 -26.69 7.78 15.32
N GLU A 136 -27.79 7.31 14.73
CA GLU A 136 -28.64 6.27 15.31
C GLU A 136 -27.89 4.94 15.44
N LYS A 137 -27.22 4.49 14.37
CA LYS A 137 -26.42 3.25 14.38
C LYS A 137 -25.25 3.30 15.36
N TRP A 138 -24.67 4.48 15.57
CA TRP A 138 -23.65 4.68 16.59
C TRP A 138 -24.19 4.51 18.01
N ARG A 139 -25.36 5.07 18.31
CA ARG A 139 -26.05 4.92 19.60
C ARG A 139 -26.45 3.47 19.87
N GLU A 140 -26.95 2.78 18.84
CA GLU A 140 -27.24 1.34 18.91
C GLU A 140 -25.96 0.55 19.24
N PHE A 141 -24.86 0.83 18.54
CA PHE A 141 -23.57 0.15 18.75
C PHE A 141 -23.04 0.32 20.18
N LEU A 142 -23.14 1.52 20.76
CA LEU A 142 -22.71 1.78 22.13
C LEU A 142 -23.73 1.33 23.20
N GLY A 143 -24.97 1.03 22.80
CA GLY A 143 -26.07 0.79 23.74
C GLY A 143 -26.44 2.03 24.56
N ASP A 144 -26.15 3.23 24.06
CA ASP A 144 -26.41 4.51 24.72
C ASP A 144 -27.18 5.46 23.78
N PRO A 145 -28.47 5.76 24.07
CA PRO A 145 -29.29 6.63 23.23
C PRO A 145 -28.81 8.10 23.22
N ASN A 146 -27.98 8.50 24.18
CA ASN A 146 -27.44 9.85 24.28
C ASN A 146 -26.01 9.95 23.75
N ALA A 147 -25.43 8.85 23.25
CA ALA A 147 -24.07 8.88 22.73
C ALA A 147 -23.92 9.91 21.60
N GLU A 148 -22.88 10.72 21.73
CA GLU A 148 -22.47 11.69 20.72
C GLU A 148 -21.54 11.02 19.71
N VAL A 149 -21.62 11.46 18.46
CA VAL A 149 -20.61 11.11 17.45
C VAL A 149 -19.45 12.10 17.58
N PRO A 150 -18.19 11.65 17.54
CA PRO A 150 -17.05 12.56 17.48
C PRO A 150 -17.11 13.39 16.19
N GLU A 151 -17.53 14.66 16.29
CA GLU A 151 -17.54 15.59 15.17
C GLU A 151 -16.20 16.35 15.12
N ASN A 152 -15.61 16.47 13.94
CA ASN A 152 -14.32 17.16 13.72
C ASN A 152 -13.22 16.66 14.66
N PHE A 153 -12.84 15.37 14.54
CA PHE A 153 -11.82 14.68 15.34
C PHE A 153 -10.90 15.67 16.08
N CYS A 154 -11.10 15.81 17.39
CA CYS A 154 -10.37 16.76 18.19
C CYS A 154 -8.88 16.44 18.09
N ILE A 155 -8.14 17.32 17.42
CA ILE A 155 -6.70 17.29 17.38
C ILE A 155 -6.23 17.63 18.80
N ASP A 156 -5.81 16.61 19.54
CA ASP A 156 -5.13 16.76 20.82
C ASP A 156 -3.71 17.32 20.59
N ASP A 157 -3.12 17.93 21.62
CA ASP A 157 -1.73 18.38 21.61
C ASP A 157 -0.75 17.20 21.54
N THR A 158 -1.22 15.99 21.82
CA THR A 158 -0.43 14.75 21.71
C THR A 158 -0.62 14.08 20.36
N ALA A 159 0.38 13.31 19.93
CA ALA A 159 0.38 12.64 18.64
C ALA A 159 -0.34 11.26 18.66
N PHE A 160 -0.77 10.80 19.84
CA PHE A 160 -1.34 9.47 20.03
C PHE A 160 -2.75 9.52 20.65
N ARG A 161 -3.68 8.81 20.02
CA ARG A 161 -5.04 8.59 20.50
C ARG A 161 -5.10 7.34 21.39
N LYS A 162 -5.86 7.42 22.48
CA LYS A 162 -6.14 6.28 23.37
C LYS A 162 -7.12 5.32 22.70
N ALA A 163 -6.85 4.01 22.71
CA ALA A 163 -7.76 3.01 22.14
C ALA A 163 -9.16 3.04 22.79
N GLY A 164 -9.24 3.41 24.07
CA GLY A 164 -10.52 3.57 24.78
C GLY A 164 -11.31 4.84 24.46
N SER A 165 -10.74 5.79 23.71
CA SER A 165 -11.40 7.07 23.41
C SER A 165 -12.60 6.89 22.47
N LEU A 166 -13.54 7.83 22.53
CA LEU A 166 -14.73 7.79 21.69
C LEU A 166 -14.37 7.88 20.20
N GLU A 167 -13.35 8.68 19.87
CA GLU A 167 -12.81 8.83 18.52
C GLU A 167 -12.23 7.52 17.99
N TYR A 168 -11.43 6.79 18.78
CA TYR A 168 -10.83 5.53 18.34
C TYR A 168 -11.91 4.50 18.06
N LYS A 169 -12.85 4.32 19.01
CA LYS A 169 -13.98 3.40 18.85
C LYS A 169 -14.83 3.74 17.64
N TYR A 170 -15.05 5.02 17.37
CA TYR A 170 -15.83 5.48 16.22
C TYR A 170 -15.13 5.20 14.89
N LEU A 171 -13.81 5.46 14.81
CA LEU A 171 -13.00 5.13 13.63
C LEU A 171 -12.96 3.62 13.39
N GLU A 172 -12.71 2.82 14.43
CA GLU A 172 -12.69 1.37 14.36
C GLU A 172 -14.04 0.82 13.89
N TRP A 173 -15.14 1.25 14.50
CA TRP A 173 -16.49 0.86 14.10
C TRP A 173 -16.79 1.23 12.65
N SER A 174 -16.42 2.45 12.23
CA SER A 174 -16.64 2.93 10.87
C SER A 174 -15.81 2.15 9.83
N CYS A 175 -14.55 1.85 10.13
CA CYS A 175 -13.70 1.00 9.27
C CYS A 175 -14.32 -0.39 9.10
N ASN A 176 -14.79 -0.98 10.21
CA ASN A 176 -15.45 -2.29 10.18
C ASN A 176 -16.72 -2.26 9.32
N ALA A 177 -17.55 -1.21 9.40
CA ALA A 177 -18.76 -1.09 8.60
C ALA A 177 -18.48 -1.02 7.09
N VAL A 178 -17.38 -0.36 6.67
CA VAL A 178 -16.92 -0.35 5.27
C VAL A 178 -16.54 -1.75 4.83
N ALA A 179 -15.69 -2.45 5.61
CA ALA A 179 -15.28 -3.82 5.30
C ALA A 179 -16.47 -4.80 5.24
N ASP A 180 -17.43 -4.67 6.17
CA ASP A 180 -18.62 -5.51 6.21
C ASP A 180 -19.54 -5.27 5.00
N THR A 181 -19.63 -4.02 4.53
CA THR A 181 -20.38 -3.67 3.32
C THR A 181 -19.74 -4.25 2.06
N ILE A 182 -18.41 -4.22 1.96
CA ILE A 182 -17.66 -4.84 0.86
C ILE A 182 -17.87 -6.35 0.85
N ASN A 183 -17.74 -7.00 2.00
CA ASN A 183 -18.00 -8.43 2.15
C ASN A 183 -19.44 -8.81 1.76
N PHE A 184 -20.42 -7.96 2.10
CA PHE A 184 -21.79 -8.14 1.66
C PHE A 184 -21.90 -8.14 0.13
N PHE A 185 -21.31 -7.16 -0.57
CA PHE A 185 -21.33 -7.14 -2.03
C PHE A 185 -20.56 -8.31 -2.66
N GLY A 186 -19.46 -8.75 -2.04
CA GLY A 186 -18.73 -9.95 -2.42
C GLY A 186 -19.65 -11.18 -2.41
N ALA A 187 -20.33 -11.42 -1.29
CA ALA A 187 -21.27 -12.52 -1.14
C ALA A 187 -22.45 -12.43 -2.14
N GLU A 188 -22.97 -11.24 -2.42
CA GLU A 188 -24.04 -11.03 -3.41
C GLU A 188 -23.56 -11.32 -4.85
N ALA A 189 -22.33 -10.95 -5.21
CA ALA A 189 -21.74 -11.29 -6.49
C ALA A 189 -21.58 -12.82 -6.63
N GLN A 190 -21.10 -13.49 -5.58
CA GLN A 190 -20.86 -14.93 -5.58
C GLN A 190 -22.15 -15.76 -5.71
N LYS A 191 -23.32 -15.23 -5.36
CA LYS A 191 -24.62 -15.89 -5.66
C LYS A 191 -24.86 -16.07 -7.16
N VAL A 192 -24.27 -15.22 -8.00
CA VAL A 192 -24.40 -15.28 -9.46
C VAL A 192 -23.24 -16.02 -10.08
N ILE A 193 -22.00 -15.59 -9.80
CA ILE A 193 -20.80 -16.13 -10.46
C ILE A 193 -20.28 -17.43 -9.82
N LYS A 194 -20.74 -17.79 -8.62
CA LYS A 194 -20.50 -19.09 -7.96
C LYS A 194 -19.03 -19.51 -7.91
N HIS A 195 -18.13 -18.55 -7.66
CA HIS A 195 -16.68 -18.71 -7.65
C HIS A 195 -16.11 -19.30 -8.95
N GLN A 196 -16.79 -19.11 -10.08
CA GLN A 196 -16.32 -19.53 -11.40
C GLN A 196 -15.50 -18.45 -12.12
N LYS A 197 -15.48 -17.22 -11.56
CA LYS A 197 -14.75 -16.05 -12.06
C LYS A 197 -13.91 -15.45 -10.94
N ILE A 198 -12.78 -14.84 -11.31
CA ILE A 198 -11.94 -14.08 -10.37
C ILE A 198 -12.71 -12.84 -9.94
N LEU A 199 -12.92 -12.67 -8.64
CA LEU A 199 -13.52 -11.45 -8.08
C LEU A 199 -12.44 -10.54 -7.46
N GLY A 200 -12.30 -9.34 -8.02
CA GLY A 200 -11.33 -8.33 -7.62
C GLY A 200 -11.88 -7.30 -6.63
N LEU A 201 -10.99 -6.66 -5.87
CA LEU A 201 -11.29 -5.60 -4.92
C LEU A 201 -10.27 -4.45 -4.95
N PHE A 202 -10.75 -3.21 -5.00
CA PHE A 202 -9.96 -1.99 -4.83
C PHE A 202 -10.04 -1.50 -3.37
N LEU A 203 -9.20 -2.05 -2.50
CA LEU A 203 -9.18 -1.72 -1.06
C LEU A 203 -7.86 -2.08 -0.39
N GLY A 204 -7.45 -1.22 0.54
CA GLY A 204 -6.48 -1.51 1.59
C GLY A 204 -5.18 -0.77 1.32
N TYR A 205 -4.72 0.00 2.31
CA TYR A 205 -3.57 0.88 2.15
C TYR A 205 -2.72 0.88 3.42
N ILE A 206 -1.42 0.70 3.24
CA ILE A 206 -0.36 0.99 4.22
C ILE A 206 0.44 2.24 3.85
N ASP A 207 0.31 2.75 2.62
CA ASP A 207 0.90 4.02 2.16
C ASP A 207 0.11 4.64 1.00
N MET A 208 -0.88 5.49 1.31
CA MET A 208 -1.56 6.35 0.32
C MET A 208 -1.01 7.78 0.27
N SER A 209 0.15 8.04 0.88
CA SER A 209 0.80 9.37 0.82
C SER A 209 -0.05 10.51 1.38
N CYS A 210 -0.93 10.22 2.34
CA CYS A 210 -1.81 11.19 2.99
C CYS A 210 -1.71 11.05 4.52
N PRO A 211 -1.37 12.12 5.27
CA PRO A 211 -1.26 12.05 6.73
C PRO A 211 -2.59 11.78 7.43
N THR A 212 -3.73 12.00 6.74
CA THR A 212 -5.08 11.75 7.30
C THR A 212 -5.70 10.43 6.81
N GLN A 213 -4.89 9.51 6.26
CA GLN A 213 -5.37 8.22 5.76
C GLN A 213 -6.14 7.41 6.82
N ASN A 214 -5.79 7.55 8.09
CA ASN A 214 -6.50 6.94 9.23
C ASN A 214 -7.99 7.35 9.33
N THR A 215 -8.40 8.46 8.68
CA THR A 215 -9.79 8.92 8.63
C THR A 215 -10.56 8.48 7.38
N TRP A 216 -9.91 7.73 6.48
CA TRP A 216 -10.51 7.28 5.22
C TRP A 216 -11.37 6.01 5.35
N LEU A 217 -11.37 5.41 6.54
CA LEU A 217 -12.17 4.24 6.91
C LEU A 217 -11.80 2.94 6.19
N THR A 218 -10.54 2.81 5.75
CA THR A 218 -10.07 1.63 5.00
C THR A 218 -9.32 0.61 5.84
N ASN A 219 -8.95 0.95 7.08
CA ASN A 219 -7.97 0.19 7.90
C ASN A 219 -8.38 -1.24 8.28
N ALA A 220 -9.68 -1.57 8.21
CA ALA A 220 -10.19 -2.92 8.46
C ALA A 220 -10.11 -3.86 7.24
N TYR A 221 -9.31 -3.51 6.21
CA TYR A 221 -9.22 -4.25 4.95
C TYR A 221 -8.79 -5.71 5.11
N GLU A 222 -8.09 -6.07 6.20
CA GLU A 222 -7.74 -7.46 6.51
C GLU A 222 -8.96 -8.39 6.55
N LYS A 223 -10.14 -7.88 6.97
CA LYS A 223 -11.40 -8.65 6.96
C LYS A 223 -11.82 -9.04 5.54
N CYS A 224 -11.59 -8.16 4.57
CA CYS A 224 -11.90 -8.43 3.16
C CYS A 224 -10.86 -9.36 2.54
N TRP A 225 -9.58 -9.19 2.88
CA TRP A 225 -8.51 -10.04 2.36
C TRP A 225 -8.59 -11.47 2.89
N ALA A 226 -9.08 -11.69 4.11
CA ALA A 226 -9.33 -13.02 4.65
C ALA A 226 -10.59 -13.70 4.05
N ASN A 227 -11.47 -12.95 3.39
CA ASN A 227 -12.72 -13.50 2.84
C ASN A 227 -12.42 -14.32 1.57
N PRO A 228 -12.84 -15.60 1.48
CA PRO A 228 -12.66 -16.44 0.28
C PRO A 228 -13.47 -15.99 -0.95
N ASP A 229 -14.41 -15.06 -0.80
CA ASP A 229 -15.20 -14.53 -1.93
C ASP A 229 -14.36 -13.67 -2.89
N PHE A 230 -13.23 -13.12 -2.45
CA PHE A 230 -12.33 -12.32 -3.27
C PHE A 230 -11.10 -13.12 -3.69
N ASP A 231 -10.61 -12.91 -4.90
CA ASP A 231 -9.46 -13.63 -5.45
C ASP A 231 -8.30 -12.69 -5.78
N MET A 232 -8.60 -11.41 -6.01
CA MET A 232 -7.63 -10.42 -6.49
C MET A 232 -7.79 -9.09 -5.75
N VAL A 233 -6.68 -8.45 -5.43
CA VAL A 233 -6.65 -7.09 -4.88
C VAL A 233 -5.75 -6.25 -5.77
N TYR A 234 -6.11 -4.99 -5.98
CA TYR A 234 -5.32 -4.06 -6.76
C TYR A 234 -5.24 -2.69 -6.09
N SER A 235 -4.16 -1.99 -6.40
CA SER A 235 -3.92 -0.61 -5.99
C SER A 235 -3.02 0.10 -7.01
N PRO A 236 -3.00 1.44 -7.03
CA PRO A 236 -2.01 2.22 -7.76
C PRO A 236 -0.61 1.92 -7.24
N ALA A 237 0.38 2.22 -8.06
CA ALA A 237 1.75 2.33 -7.61
C ALA A 237 1.86 3.40 -6.52
N ALA A 238 2.78 3.24 -5.56
CA ALA A 238 2.91 4.19 -4.46
C ALA A 238 3.17 5.62 -4.98
N TYR A 239 2.45 6.61 -4.43
CA TYR A 239 2.51 8.00 -4.91
C TYR A 239 3.78 8.74 -4.45
N LYS A 240 3.88 10.04 -4.78
CA LYS A 240 4.93 11.02 -4.39
C LYS A 240 6.36 10.52 -4.56
N GLU A 241 7.18 10.53 -3.50
CA GLU A 241 8.61 10.24 -3.53
C GLU A 241 8.91 8.89 -4.19
N ASN A 242 8.06 7.89 -3.96
CA ASN A 242 8.24 6.55 -4.54
C ASN A 242 8.21 6.55 -6.08
N ARG A 243 7.59 7.56 -6.72
CA ARG A 243 7.56 7.71 -8.19
C ARG A 243 8.77 8.43 -8.75
N PHE A 244 9.53 9.14 -7.92
CA PHE A 244 10.70 9.89 -8.38
C PHE A 244 11.81 8.92 -8.82
N LEU A 245 12.60 9.37 -9.79
CA LEU A 245 13.65 8.55 -10.40
C LEU A 245 14.75 8.14 -9.41
N ASN A 246 15.06 9.02 -8.45
CA ASN A 246 16.09 8.81 -7.43
C ASN A 246 15.57 8.09 -6.17
N TYR A 247 14.40 7.47 -6.25
CA TYR A 247 13.79 6.61 -5.22
C TYR A 247 13.53 5.21 -5.81
N VAL A 248 12.91 4.31 -5.06
CA VAL A 248 13.05 2.84 -5.27
C VAL A 248 11.74 2.10 -5.60
N SER A 249 10.67 2.83 -5.95
CA SER A 249 9.30 2.31 -6.06
C SER A 249 8.78 1.65 -4.78
N SER A 250 7.47 1.44 -4.69
CA SER A 250 6.85 0.71 -3.59
C SER A 250 5.42 0.32 -3.95
N PHE A 251 4.89 -0.64 -3.19
CA PHE A 251 3.45 -0.89 -3.12
C PHE A 251 2.79 0.05 -2.12
N GLN A 252 1.49 0.26 -2.29
CA GLN A 252 0.65 0.90 -1.29
C GLN A 252 0.06 -0.10 -0.29
N GLN A 253 0.31 -1.40 -0.51
CA GLN A 253 -0.26 -2.52 0.23
C GLN A 253 0.84 -3.36 0.88
N ALA A 254 0.50 -4.08 1.95
CA ALA A 254 1.32 -5.18 2.45
C ALA A 254 1.24 -6.36 1.46
N VAL A 255 1.96 -6.23 0.33
CA VAL A 255 1.78 -7.08 -0.85
C VAL A 255 1.97 -8.57 -0.54
N ASP A 256 2.87 -8.93 0.37
CA ASP A 256 3.18 -10.33 0.66
C ASP A 256 2.11 -10.98 1.55
N SER A 257 1.31 -10.19 2.28
CA SER A 257 0.11 -10.69 2.96
C SER A 257 -0.95 -11.22 1.99
N LEU A 258 -1.06 -10.64 0.79
CA LEU A 258 -2.03 -11.13 -0.20
C LEU A 258 -1.73 -12.58 -0.58
N ALA A 259 -0.46 -12.95 -0.74
CA ALA A 259 -0.07 -14.33 -1.03
C ALA A 259 -0.42 -15.29 0.13
N VAL A 260 -0.28 -14.86 1.38
CA VAL A 260 -0.69 -15.63 2.58
C VAL A 260 -2.19 -15.93 2.55
N HIS A 261 -2.99 -14.97 2.09
CA HIS A 261 -4.43 -15.10 1.92
C HIS A 261 -4.87 -15.67 0.56
N LYS A 262 -3.91 -16.17 -0.24
CA LYS A 262 -4.13 -16.75 -1.58
C LYS A 262 -4.81 -15.76 -2.55
N LYS A 263 -4.49 -14.48 -2.43
CA LYS A 263 -4.97 -13.41 -3.31
C LYS A 263 -3.90 -13.05 -4.33
N LEU A 264 -4.34 -12.80 -5.56
CA LEU A 264 -3.52 -12.20 -6.60
C LEU A 264 -3.42 -10.70 -6.35
N TYR A 265 -2.20 -10.14 -6.39
CA TYR A 265 -2.03 -8.70 -6.47
C TYR A 265 -1.94 -8.25 -7.94
N LEU A 266 -2.75 -7.28 -8.32
CA LEU A 266 -2.69 -6.63 -9.62
C LEU A 266 -2.21 -5.18 -9.42
N HIS A 267 -0.97 -4.92 -9.86
CA HIS A 267 -0.30 -3.66 -9.70
C HIS A 267 -0.73 -2.69 -10.80
N GLU A 268 -1.50 -1.67 -10.44
CA GLU A 268 -1.91 -0.61 -11.35
C GLU A 268 -0.75 0.37 -11.55
N MET A 269 -0.19 0.35 -12.76
CA MET A 269 0.88 1.25 -13.14
C MET A 269 0.28 2.46 -13.86
N ASP A 270 -0.05 3.46 -13.05
CA ASP A 270 -0.63 4.76 -13.43
C ASP A 270 0.44 5.87 -13.55
N HIS A 271 1.69 5.47 -13.76
CA HIS A 271 2.81 6.38 -13.97
C HIS A 271 2.60 7.22 -15.22
N ARG A 272 2.67 8.55 -15.06
CA ARG A 272 2.47 9.51 -16.14
C ARG A 272 3.77 9.71 -16.91
N THR A 273 3.81 9.17 -18.11
CA THR A 273 4.95 9.33 -19.03
C THR A 273 5.13 10.77 -19.47
N GLU A 274 6.21 11.07 -20.19
CA GLU A 274 6.44 12.37 -20.80
C GLU A 274 5.33 12.77 -21.79
N LEU A 275 4.58 11.80 -22.33
CA LEU A 275 3.46 12.02 -23.25
C LEU A 275 2.20 12.52 -22.53
N ALA A 276 2.06 12.22 -21.24
CA ALA A 276 0.91 12.64 -20.44
C ALA A 276 0.80 14.17 -20.29
N LYS A 277 1.89 14.92 -20.50
CA LYS A 277 1.90 16.40 -20.50
C LYS A 277 0.96 17.01 -21.55
N TYR A 278 0.69 16.29 -22.64
CA TYR A 278 -0.10 16.77 -23.77
C TYR A 278 -1.59 16.43 -23.64
N ALA A 279 -1.92 15.33 -22.94
CA ALA A 279 -3.29 15.01 -22.56
C ALA A 279 -3.72 15.97 -21.43
N ARG A 280 -4.36 17.09 -21.81
CA ARG A 280 -4.97 17.99 -20.84
C ARG A 280 -6.16 17.30 -20.18
N GLU A 281 -6.04 16.94 -18.91
CA GLU A 281 -7.20 16.64 -18.05
C GLU A 281 -8.03 17.93 -17.85
N ARG A 282 -8.92 18.23 -18.81
CA ARG A 282 -9.77 19.46 -18.85
C ARG A 282 -9.00 20.78 -18.75
N GLY A 283 -7.77 20.82 -19.24
CA GLY A 283 -6.92 22.02 -19.15
C GLY A 283 -6.17 22.16 -17.84
N THR A 284 -6.26 21.16 -16.95
CA THR A 284 -5.41 21.04 -15.77
C THR A 284 -4.04 20.54 -16.20
N HIS A 285 -2.99 21.21 -15.74
CA HIS A 285 -1.62 20.79 -15.97
C HIS A 285 -1.30 19.60 -15.05
N MET A 286 -0.74 18.54 -15.62
CA MET A 286 -0.29 17.36 -14.89
C MET A 286 1.12 17.62 -14.37
N TRP A 287 1.32 17.58 -13.04
CA TRP A 287 2.55 18.07 -12.40
C TRP A 287 3.58 16.97 -12.10
N ASP A 288 3.22 15.71 -12.24
CA ASP A 288 4.01 14.52 -11.88
C ASP A 288 4.36 13.64 -13.09
N CYS A 289 4.47 14.25 -14.28
CA CYS A 289 4.94 13.57 -15.49
C CYS A 289 6.47 13.55 -15.56
N TYR A 290 7.04 12.53 -16.20
CA TYR A 290 8.47 12.49 -16.50
C TYR A 290 8.87 13.50 -17.59
N ASP A 291 10.15 13.89 -17.62
CA ASP A 291 10.65 14.89 -18.54
C ASP A 291 11.09 14.30 -19.88
N THR A 292 11.54 13.04 -19.88
CA THR A 292 12.03 12.38 -21.09
C THR A 292 11.53 10.94 -21.20
N GLN A 293 11.50 10.42 -22.42
CA GLN A 293 11.20 9.02 -22.70
C GLN A 293 12.13 8.06 -21.93
N ARG A 294 13.41 8.41 -21.80
CA ARG A 294 14.36 7.59 -21.03
C ARG A 294 13.89 7.43 -19.60
N GLU A 295 13.52 8.53 -18.95
CA GLU A 295 13.06 8.51 -17.55
C GLU A 295 11.83 7.62 -17.39
N SER A 296 10.84 7.79 -18.27
CA SER A 296 9.66 6.93 -18.30
C SER A 296 10.06 5.46 -18.41
N PHE A 297 10.93 5.09 -19.37
CA PHE A 297 11.38 3.71 -19.53
C PHE A 297 12.07 3.17 -18.29
N GLN A 298 12.96 3.94 -17.64
CA GLN A 298 13.63 3.46 -16.41
C GLN A 298 12.64 3.17 -15.28
N VAL A 299 11.56 3.96 -15.15
CA VAL A 299 10.50 3.71 -14.17
C VAL A 299 9.68 2.48 -14.52
N LEU A 300 9.26 2.33 -15.78
CA LEU A 300 8.54 1.12 -16.21
C LEU A 300 9.35 -0.15 -15.90
N ARG A 301 10.66 -0.12 -16.19
CA ARG A 301 11.57 -1.23 -15.91
C ARG A 301 11.74 -1.49 -14.40
N ARG A 302 11.75 -0.44 -13.57
CA ARG A 302 11.80 -0.52 -12.10
C ARG A 302 10.55 -1.20 -11.55
N GLU A 303 9.38 -0.78 -12.03
CA GLU A 303 8.08 -1.35 -11.62
C GLU A 303 7.92 -2.80 -12.06
N LEU A 304 8.40 -3.17 -13.26
CA LEU A 304 8.40 -4.56 -13.70
C LEU A 304 9.21 -5.45 -12.75
N ALA A 305 10.42 -5.00 -12.37
CA ALA A 305 11.28 -5.75 -11.44
C ALA A 305 10.63 -5.92 -10.06
N LEU A 306 10.06 -4.84 -9.51
CA LEU A 306 9.32 -4.86 -8.24
C LEU A 306 8.15 -5.85 -8.29
N THR A 307 7.34 -5.79 -9.36
CA THR A 307 6.19 -6.68 -9.55
C THR A 307 6.61 -8.15 -9.61
N MET A 308 7.66 -8.47 -10.38
CA MET A 308 8.11 -9.85 -10.57
C MET A 308 8.75 -10.46 -9.31
N GLU A 309 9.32 -9.64 -8.43
CA GLU A 309 9.91 -10.09 -7.16
C GLU A 309 8.84 -10.64 -6.21
N HIS A 310 7.71 -9.93 -6.10
CA HIS A 310 6.61 -10.27 -5.21
C HIS A 310 5.52 -11.11 -5.88
N HIS A 311 5.81 -11.73 -7.04
CA HIS A 311 4.87 -12.56 -7.80
C HIS A 311 3.53 -11.87 -8.14
N ALA A 312 3.57 -10.55 -8.26
CA ALA A 312 2.42 -9.74 -8.62
C ALA A 312 2.14 -9.79 -10.13
N THR A 313 0.97 -9.31 -10.52
CA THR A 313 0.56 -9.10 -11.91
C THR A 313 0.58 -7.62 -12.26
N TYR A 314 0.67 -7.34 -13.55
CA TYR A 314 0.91 -5.99 -14.06
C TYR A 314 -0.30 -5.46 -14.82
N TRP A 315 -0.68 -4.21 -14.54
CA TRP A 315 -1.72 -3.49 -15.27
C TRP A 315 -1.18 -2.14 -15.70
N TRP A 316 -0.83 -2.02 -16.99
CA TRP A 316 -0.58 -0.71 -17.61
C TRP A 316 -1.87 0.10 -17.60
N PHE A 317 -1.93 1.12 -16.76
CA PHE A 317 -3.09 1.98 -16.65
C PHE A 317 -2.83 3.30 -17.37
N ASP A 318 -3.75 3.68 -18.24
CA ASP A 318 -3.69 4.89 -19.05
C ASP A 318 -4.96 5.70 -18.76
N PHE A 319 -4.80 6.73 -17.93
CA PHE A 319 -5.93 7.45 -17.31
C PHE A 319 -6.86 8.11 -18.34
N MET A 320 -6.29 8.64 -19.43
CA MET A 320 -7.00 9.42 -20.46
C MET A 320 -6.66 8.99 -21.89
N GLY A 321 -5.86 7.94 -22.05
CA GLY A 321 -5.31 7.52 -23.33
C GLY A 321 -4.09 8.33 -23.74
N GLY A 322 -3.12 7.66 -24.35
CA GLY A 322 -2.00 8.27 -25.02
C GLY A 322 -0.67 8.22 -24.27
N TYR A 323 -0.63 7.67 -23.05
CA TYR A 323 0.58 7.60 -22.24
C TYR A 323 1.67 6.72 -22.90
N TYR A 324 1.26 5.80 -23.77
CA TYR A 324 2.14 4.84 -24.44
C TYR A 324 2.07 4.93 -25.98
N ASN A 325 1.55 6.02 -26.53
CA ASN A 325 1.17 6.10 -27.95
C ASN A 325 2.33 6.51 -28.89
N THR A 326 3.46 5.82 -28.80
CA THR A 326 4.55 5.92 -29.80
C THR A 326 5.13 4.53 -30.12
N PRO A 327 5.76 4.36 -31.30
CA PRO A 327 6.41 3.09 -31.65
C PRO A 327 7.48 2.65 -30.65
N GLU A 328 8.19 3.60 -30.02
CA GLU A 328 9.23 3.29 -29.03
C GLU A 328 8.64 2.66 -27.77
N TYR A 329 7.47 3.12 -27.31
CA TYR A 329 6.74 2.47 -26.23
C TYR A 329 6.27 1.07 -26.62
N GLU A 330 5.81 0.86 -27.85
CA GLU A 330 5.46 -0.49 -28.31
C GLU A 330 6.65 -1.45 -28.21
N VAL A 331 7.84 -1.01 -28.63
CA VAL A 331 9.09 -1.80 -28.53
C VAL A 331 9.44 -2.09 -27.07
N GLU A 332 9.43 -1.07 -26.21
CA GLU A 332 9.76 -1.22 -24.78
C GLU A 332 8.77 -2.15 -24.06
N LEU A 333 7.47 -1.96 -24.26
CA LEU A 333 6.43 -2.78 -23.63
C LEU A 333 6.46 -4.22 -24.14
N ARG A 334 6.74 -4.44 -25.43
CA ARG A 334 6.94 -5.79 -25.99
C ARG A 334 8.16 -6.46 -25.36
N HIS A 335 9.25 -5.73 -25.20
CA HIS A 335 10.45 -6.26 -24.55
C HIS A 335 10.20 -6.65 -23.09
N GLN A 336 9.52 -5.79 -22.32
CA GLN A 336 9.12 -6.11 -20.95
C GLN A 336 8.18 -7.31 -20.88
N LEU A 337 7.25 -7.45 -21.83
CA LEU A 337 6.38 -8.63 -21.91
C LEU A 337 7.18 -9.91 -22.21
N ASP A 338 8.18 -9.84 -23.08
CA ASP A 338 9.04 -10.99 -23.38
C ASP A 338 9.90 -11.39 -22.18
N ILE A 339 10.45 -10.41 -21.46
CA ILE A 339 11.14 -10.62 -20.16
C ILE A 339 10.20 -11.28 -19.16
N PHE A 340 9.00 -10.71 -18.97
CA PHE A 340 7.99 -11.22 -18.03
C PHE A 340 7.63 -12.67 -18.37
N LYS A 341 7.34 -12.97 -19.64
CA LYS A 341 7.05 -14.33 -20.12
C LYS A 341 8.23 -15.26 -19.85
N ARG A 342 9.44 -14.90 -20.23
CA ARG A 342 10.65 -15.71 -20.02
C ARG A 342 10.84 -16.03 -18.54
N LEU A 343 10.74 -15.03 -17.68
CA LEU A 343 10.87 -15.21 -16.23
C LEU A 343 9.68 -15.98 -15.65
N SER A 344 8.48 -15.87 -16.21
CA SER A 344 7.28 -16.63 -15.80
C SER A 344 7.44 -18.15 -15.93
N TYR A 345 8.26 -18.62 -16.88
CA TYR A 345 8.57 -20.03 -17.09
C TYR A 345 9.72 -20.57 -16.23
N ILE A 346 10.40 -19.71 -15.48
CA ILE A 346 11.49 -20.10 -14.58
C ILE A 346 10.96 -20.09 -13.16
N GLU A 347 11.31 -21.10 -12.36
CA GLU A 347 10.98 -21.11 -10.94
C GLU A 347 11.68 -19.92 -10.26
N ARG A 348 10.88 -19.04 -9.64
CA ARG A 348 11.36 -17.88 -8.89
C ARG A 348 10.99 -18.11 -7.43
N LYS A 349 12.00 -18.40 -6.61
CA LYS A 349 11.82 -18.50 -5.16
C LYS A 349 12.07 -17.13 -4.56
N ASN A 350 11.21 -16.75 -3.63
CA ASN A 350 11.45 -15.63 -2.75
C ASN A 350 12.68 -15.94 -1.87
N VAL A 351 13.65 -15.02 -1.85
CA VAL A 351 14.92 -15.16 -1.12
C VAL A 351 15.05 -14.17 0.03
N SER A 352 13.96 -13.48 0.39
CA SER A 352 13.92 -12.51 1.47
C SER A 352 14.17 -13.19 2.81
N GLU A 353 15.13 -12.65 3.57
CA GLU A 353 15.47 -13.08 4.93
C GLU A 353 15.02 -12.07 5.99
N VAL A 354 14.37 -10.98 5.56
CA VAL A 354 13.79 -9.92 6.40
C VAL A 354 12.28 -9.89 6.19
N ALA A 355 11.51 -9.93 7.28
CA ALA A 355 10.07 -9.70 7.27
C ALA A 355 9.75 -8.35 7.92
N VAL A 356 8.93 -7.54 7.24
CA VAL A 356 8.52 -6.21 7.66
C VAL A 356 7.02 -6.24 7.94
N PHE A 357 6.60 -5.65 9.04
CA PHE A 357 5.22 -5.68 9.51
C PHE A 357 4.66 -4.28 9.67
N VAL A 358 3.48 -4.07 9.10
CA VAL A 358 2.64 -2.89 9.30
C VAL A 358 1.31 -3.33 9.89
N ASP A 359 0.86 -2.65 10.94
CA ASP A 359 -0.46 -2.86 11.53
C ASP A 359 -1.43 -1.78 11.03
N PRO A 360 -2.40 -2.11 10.17
CA PRO A 360 -3.32 -1.11 9.65
C PRO A 360 -4.22 -0.50 10.73
N MET A 361 -4.56 -1.23 11.80
CA MET A 361 -5.43 -0.71 12.86
C MET A 361 -4.68 0.19 13.84
N SER A 362 -3.36 0.05 13.96
CA SER A 362 -2.52 0.97 14.73
C SER A 362 -2.51 2.40 14.15
N PHE A 363 -2.86 2.60 12.87
CA PHE A 363 -3.01 3.96 12.32
C PHE A 363 -4.12 4.77 13.00
N LEU A 364 -5.13 4.11 13.57
CA LEU A 364 -6.20 4.78 14.31
C LEU A 364 -5.71 5.38 15.64
N SER A 365 -4.55 4.91 16.14
CA SER A 365 -3.87 5.48 17.29
C SER A 365 -3.10 6.75 16.99
N TYR A 366 -2.97 7.17 15.73
CA TYR A 366 -2.32 8.43 15.36
C TYR A 366 -3.31 9.58 15.26
N GLN A 367 -2.88 10.75 15.72
CA GLN A 367 -3.59 12.01 15.53
C GLN A 367 -3.19 12.65 14.19
N GLU A 368 -4.13 13.35 13.55
CA GLU A 368 -4.02 13.82 12.16
C GLU A 368 -3.06 15.02 11.99
N ASN A 369 -2.54 15.56 13.10
CA ASN A 369 -1.58 16.68 13.14
C ASN A 369 -0.11 16.22 13.13
N SER A 370 0.16 14.93 12.91
CA SER A 370 1.49 14.37 13.01
C SER A 370 1.90 13.60 11.76
N ASP A 371 3.15 13.76 11.31
CA ASP A 371 3.72 12.98 10.22
C ASP A 371 4.28 11.62 10.70
N ILE A 372 3.81 11.10 11.85
CA ILE A 372 4.29 9.83 12.42
C ILE A 372 4.17 8.72 11.37
N PHE A 373 3.03 8.63 10.71
CA PHE A 373 2.78 7.64 9.67
C PHE A 373 3.83 7.68 8.56
N THR A 374 4.02 8.87 7.98
CA THR A 374 4.97 9.10 6.88
C THR A 374 6.37 8.67 7.28
N GLU A 375 6.82 9.05 8.47
CA GLU A 375 8.19 8.81 8.90
C GLU A 375 8.40 7.39 9.46
N THR A 376 7.39 6.74 10.05
CA THR A 376 7.53 5.38 10.62
C THR A 376 7.30 4.28 9.59
N VAL A 377 6.35 4.43 8.67
CA VAL A 377 6.00 3.41 7.67
C VAL A 377 6.61 3.74 6.32
N ARG A 378 6.16 4.83 5.70
CA ARG A 378 6.46 5.14 4.30
C ARG A 378 7.95 5.36 4.04
N MET A 379 8.59 6.25 4.80
CA MET A 379 10.03 6.51 4.64
C MET A 379 10.88 5.31 5.05
N SER A 380 10.42 4.53 6.06
CA SER A 380 11.09 3.28 6.44
C SER A 380 11.06 2.24 5.33
N LEU A 381 9.92 2.03 4.64
CA LEU A 381 9.84 1.11 3.50
C LEU A 381 10.82 1.53 2.39
N ASN A 382 10.94 2.83 2.13
CA ASN A 382 11.89 3.36 1.17
C ASN A 382 13.35 3.06 1.54
N GLU A 383 13.73 3.31 2.80
CA GLU A 383 15.08 3.07 3.29
C GLU A 383 15.38 1.55 3.45
N LEU A 384 14.39 0.72 3.80
CA LEU A 384 14.51 -0.74 3.81
C LEU A 384 14.83 -1.29 2.41
N ARG A 385 14.20 -0.76 1.37
CA ARG A 385 14.47 -1.18 -0.01
C ARG A 385 15.88 -0.83 -0.49
N ARG A 386 16.56 0.07 0.24
CA ARG A 386 17.94 0.52 0.02
C ARG A 386 18.94 -0.14 0.98
N CYS A 387 18.49 -0.99 1.90
CA CYS A 387 19.35 -1.57 2.94
C CYS A 387 20.20 -2.76 2.45
N GLY A 388 20.14 -3.08 1.16
CA GLY A 388 21.03 -4.08 0.56
C GLY A 388 20.56 -5.52 0.66
N THR A 389 19.40 -5.78 1.24
CA THR A 389 18.73 -7.09 1.27
C THR A 389 17.27 -6.93 0.85
N PRO A 390 16.70 -7.88 0.09
CA PRO A 390 15.25 -7.90 -0.15
C PRO A 390 14.49 -8.17 1.16
N TYR A 391 13.23 -7.75 1.20
CA TYR A 391 12.32 -7.97 2.32
C TYR A 391 10.93 -8.33 1.81
N ASP A 392 10.16 -9.00 2.66
CA ASP A 392 8.73 -9.21 2.46
C ASP A 392 7.95 -8.30 3.43
N VAL A 393 6.86 -7.69 2.99
CA VAL A 393 6.00 -6.81 3.79
C VAL A 393 4.62 -7.41 4.03
N PHE A 394 4.31 -7.59 5.31
CA PHE A 394 3.09 -8.21 5.81
C PHE A 394 2.27 -7.25 6.67
N ASN A 395 0.98 -7.53 6.73
CA ASN A 395 0.12 -7.12 7.82
C ASN A 395 0.60 -7.77 9.12
N LEU A 396 0.59 -7.00 10.21
CA LEU A 396 1.02 -7.49 11.51
C LEU A 396 0.21 -8.72 11.98
N ASN A 397 -1.09 -8.74 11.69
CA ASN A 397 -1.99 -9.81 12.12
C ASN A 397 -1.77 -11.14 11.38
N ASP A 398 -1.01 -11.14 10.27
CA ASP A 398 -0.65 -12.36 9.54
C ASP A 398 0.57 -13.08 10.11
N LEU A 399 1.25 -12.47 11.09
CA LEU A 399 2.47 -12.99 11.69
C LEU A 399 2.38 -14.49 12.11
N PRO A 400 1.27 -14.98 12.72
CA PRO A 400 1.14 -16.39 13.08
C PRO A 400 0.97 -17.35 11.90
N LEU A 401 0.67 -16.84 10.70
CA LEU A 401 0.49 -17.64 9.47
C LEU A 401 1.82 -17.91 8.75
N LEU A 402 2.90 -17.23 9.15
CA LEU A 402 4.20 -17.31 8.49
C LEU A 402 5.05 -18.44 9.04
N ASP A 403 5.91 -19.02 8.18
CA ASP A 403 7.03 -19.83 8.65
C ASP A 403 8.06 -18.93 9.35
N LYS A 404 8.06 -18.97 10.70
CA LYS A 404 8.97 -18.15 11.51
C LYS A 404 10.46 -18.50 11.34
N ASN A 405 10.79 -19.59 10.65
CA ASN A 405 12.18 -19.98 10.39
C ASN A 405 12.71 -19.50 9.05
N LYS A 406 11.83 -19.01 8.16
CA LYS A 406 12.25 -18.38 6.91
C LYS A 406 13.06 -17.10 7.16
N TYR A 407 12.65 -16.29 8.14
CA TYR A 407 13.21 -14.96 8.36
C TYR A 407 14.22 -14.94 9.50
N LYS A 408 15.25 -14.11 9.32
CA LYS A 408 16.31 -13.84 10.29
C LYS A 408 16.04 -12.56 11.10
N LEU A 409 15.43 -11.55 10.46
CA LEU A 409 15.06 -10.26 11.07
C LEU A 409 13.58 -9.96 10.89
N TYR A 410 12.93 -9.52 11.97
CA TYR A 410 11.53 -9.09 12.01
C TYR A 410 11.46 -7.60 12.32
N VAL A 411 10.92 -6.79 11.40
CA VAL A 411 10.85 -5.32 11.53
C VAL A 411 9.40 -4.90 11.74
N PHE A 412 9.10 -4.19 12.81
CA PHE A 412 7.76 -3.74 13.18
C PHE A 412 7.69 -2.21 13.05
N LEU A 413 7.02 -1.71 12.02
CA LEU A 413 7.08 -0.29 11.66
C LEU A 413 6.17 0.61 12.50
N ASN A 414 4.99 0.13 12.89
CA ASN A 414 3.97 0.96 13.53
C ASN A 414 3.09 0.18 14.54
N ALA A 415 3.61 -0.85 15.19
CA ALA A 415 2.85 -1.73 16.10
C ALA A 415 2.47 -1.04 17.43
N VAL A 416 1.71 0.06 17.38
CA VAL A 416 1.35 0.90 18.54
C VAL A 416 0.29 0.22 19.41
N HIS A 417 -0.70 -0.39 18.76
CA HIS A 417 -1.81 -1.08 19.41
C HIS A 417 -2.00 -2.49 18.80
N PRO A 418 -0.99 -3.37 18.90
CA PRO A 418 -1.12 -4.73 18.40
C PRO A 418 -2.20 -5.48 19.18
N LYS A 419 -2.88 -6.43 18.53
CA LYS A 419 -3.81 -7.32 19.23
C LYS A 419 -3.07 -8.09 20.35
N PRO A 420 -3.71 -8.37 21.50
CA PRO A 420 -3.08 -9.09 22.61
C PRO A 420 -2.40 -10.40 22.20
N GLU A 421 -3.05 -11.21 21.37
CA GLU A 421 -2.53 -12.48 20.88
C GLU A 421 -1.29 -12.30 19.98
N ILE A 422 -1.17 -11.18 19.26
CA ILE A 422 0.00 -10.88 18.44
C ILE A 422 1.16 -10.40 19.31
N ALA A 423 0.89 -9.56 20.31
CA ALA A 423 1.90 -9.17 21.30
C ALA A 423 2.49 -10.40 22.01
N GLU A 424 1.63 -11.33 22.45
CA GLU A 424 2.04 -12.60 23.05
C GLU A 424 2.84 -13.49 22.08
N TYR A 425 2.46 -13.52 20.80
CA TYR A 425 3.23 -14.26 19.79
C TYR A 425 4.63 -13.67 19.61
N ILE A 426 4.77 -12.35 19.55
CA ILE A 426 6.08 -11.67 19.45
C ILE A 426 6.96 -11.98 20.66
N GLU A 427 6.38 -11.97 21.87
CA GLU A 427 7.07 -12.23 23.12
C GLU A 427 7.54 -13.69 23.25
N ASN A 428 6.68 -14.63 22.88
CA ASN A 428 6.92 -16.05 23.14
C ASN A 428 7.55 -16.78 21.94
N GLU A 429 6.97 -16.61 20.75
CA GLU A 429 7.34 -17.38 19.56
C GLU A 429 8.54 -16.78 18.81
N LEU A 430 8.78 -15.47 18.96
CA LEU A 430 9.92 -14.74 18.37
C LEU A 430 10.98 -14.33 19.41
N LYS A 431 10.99 -14.92 20.61
CA LYS A 431 11.98 -14.59 21.66
C LYS A 431 13.44 -14.76 21.20
N ASP A 432 13.71 -15.77 20.38
CA ASP A 432 15.06 -16.13 19.91
C ASP A 432 15.40 -15.51 18.54
N LYS A 433 14.52 -14.66 17.99
CA LYS A 433 14.68 -14.02 16.68
C LYS A 433 15.19 -12.59 16.83
N TYR A 434 15.85 -12.08 15.79
CA TYR A 434 16.18 -10.66 15.74
C TYR A 434 14.93 -9.84 15.43
N LYS A 435 14.74 -8.76 16.19
CA LYS A 435 13.57 -7.89 16.10
C LYS A 435 14.03 -6.44 15.96
N PHE A 436 13.31 -5.65 15.18
CA PHE A 436 13.53 -4.21 15.05
C PHE A 436 12.19 -3.50 15.23
N PHE A 437 12.04 -2.75 16.31
CA PHE A 437 10.84 -1.95 16.54
C PHE A 437 11.07 -0.47 16.20
N VAL A 438 10.07 0.14 15.56
CA VAL A 438 10.07 1.55 15.17
C VAL A 438 8.97 2.31 15.90
N GLY A 439 9.26 3.54 16.31
CA GLY A 439 8.27 4.46 16.89
C GLY A 439 7.86 4.07 18.32
N ALA A 440 6.60 3.70 18.51
CA ALA A 440 5.99 3.54 19.83
C ALA A 440 5.34 2.15 20.00
N PRO A 441 6.11 1.04 19.89
CA PRO A 441 5.56 -0.31 19.90
C PRO A 441 4.82 -0.59 21.21
N GLY A 442 3.56 -1.00 21.13
CA GLY A 442 2.72 -1.32 22.29
C GLY A 442 2.33 -0.12 23.14
N TYR A 443 2.71 1.12 22.80
CA TYR A 443 2.39 2.29 23.63
C TYR A 443 0.88 2.44 23.88
N GLY A 444 0.08 2.13 22.87
CA GLY A 444 -1.39 2.14 22.93
C GLY A 444 -2.02 0.86 23.48
N PHE A 445 -1.23 -0.14 23.90
CA PHE A 445 -1.71 -1.44 24.38
C PHE A 445 -2.59 -1.31 25.65
N GLY A 446 -3.85 -1.75 25.55
CA GLY A 446 -4.84 -1.64 26.62
C GLY A 446 -5.59 -0.31 26.63
N GLU A 447 -6.21 0.05 27.76
CA GLU A 447 -7.07 1.26 27.83
C GLU A 447 -6.27 2.57 27.99
N THR A 448 -4.98 2.49 28.33
CA THR A 448 -4.14 3.66 28.65
C THR A 448 -2.84 3.65 27.87
N LEU A 449 -2.35 4.84 27.52
CA LEU A 449 -1.03 5.02 26.92
C LEU A 449 0.07 4.78 27.98
N SER A 450 1.04 3.90 27.72
CA SER A 450 2.06 3.55 28.71
C SER A 450 3.41 3.14 28.10
N THR A 451 4.50 3.73 28.61
CA THR A 451 5.88 3.34 28.24
C THR A 451 6.30 1.99 28.83
N GLU A 452 5.57 1.48 29.82
CA GLU A 452 5.77 0.11 30.32
C GLU A 452 5.43 -0.93 29.24
N ASN A 453 4.46 -0.64 28.37
CA ASN A 453 4.14 -1.53 27.26
C ASN A 453 5.22 -1.52 26.16
N ILE A 454 5.87 -0.36 25.93
CA ILE A 454 7.06 -0.29 25.08
C ILE A 454 8.18 -1.14 25.67
N THR A 455 8.40 -1.01 26.98
CA THR A 455 9.41 -1.80 27.71
C THR A 455 9.11 -3.29 27.61
N ARG A 456 7.84 -3.69 27.75
CA ARG A 456 7.38 -5.07 27.63
C ARG A 456 7.72 -5.68 26.27
N LEU A 457 7.40 -5.00 25.16
CA LEU A 457 7.65 -5.53 23.81
C LEU A 457 9.12 -5.49 23.39
N THR A 458 9.85 -4.45 23.82
CA THR A 458 11.23 -4.22 23.37
C THR A 458 12.29 -4.81 24.30
N GLY A 459 11.92 -5.12 25.55
CA GLY A 459 12.87 -5.53 26.60
C GLY A 459 13.79 -4.40 27.09
N MET A 460 13.50 -3.14 26.73
CA MET A 460 14.31 -1.96 27.06
C MET A 460 13.50 -0.89 27.77
N HIS A 461 13.99 -0.44 28.93
CA HIS A 461 13.38 0.66 29.67
C HIS A 461 13.33 1.93 28.83
N THR A 462 12.16 2.57 28.83
CA THR A 462 11.86 3.75 28.01
C THR A 462 11.11 4.79 28.83
N GLU A 463 11.42 6.06 28.60
CA GLU A 463 10.65 7.20 29.13
C GLU A 463 10.04 8.02 27.99
N ALA A 464 8.91 8.66 28.27
CA ALA A 464 8.31 9.66 27.38
C ALA A 464 8.82 11.05 27.77
N PHE A 465 9.06 11.91 26.78
CA PHE A 465 9.41 13.31 27.02
C PHE A 465 8.72 14.23 26.01
N SER A 466 8.27 15.39 26.49
CA SER A 466 7.65 16.41 25.64
C SER A 466 8.71 17.25 24.95
N THR A 467 8.36 17.80 23.80
CA THR A 467 9.18 18.76 23.07
C THR A 467 8.34 19.81 22.37
N ASP A 468 8.89 21.00 22.22
CA ASP A 468 8.35 22.15 21.49
C ASP A 468 9.19 22.47 20.24
N ARG A 469 10.03 21.52 19.80
CA ARG A 469 10.87 21.63 18.60
C ARG A 469 11.07 20.28 17.92
N LEU A 470 11.64 20.31 16.72
CA LEU A 470 12.18 19.09 16.10
C LEU A 470 13.41 18.61 16.88
N VAL A 471 13.47 17.31 17.13
CA VAL A 471 14.55 16.64 17.85
C VAL A 471 15.12 15.55 16.93
N PRO A 472 16.07 15.91 16.05
CA PRO A 472 16.70 14.94 15.16
C PRO A 472 17.58 13.96 15.95
N ALA A 473 17.71 12.76 15.41
CA ALA A 473 18.62 11.71 15.86
C ALA A 473 19.79 11.56 14.88
N PHE A 474 20.92 11.03 15.37
CA PHE A 474 22.15 10.87 14.59
C PHE A 474 22.65 9.44 14.66
N TYR A 475 22.85 8.83 13.49
CA TYR A 475 23.47 7.51 13.36
C TYR A 475 24.68 7.60 12.42
N LYS A 476 25.88 7.27 12.93
CA LYS A 476 27.15 7.38 12.17
C LYS A 476 27.32 8.74 11.47
N GLY A 477 26.89 9.83 12.11
CA GLY A 477 26.95 11.19 11.58
C GLY A 477 25.84 11.57 10.58
N LYS A 478 24.94 10.65 10.21
CA LYS A 478 23.76 10.95 9.39
C LYS A 478 22.59 11.34 10.29
N GLU A 479 22.02 12.51 10.02
CA GLU A 479 20.80 13.00 10.66
C GLU A 479 19.57 12.23 10.16
N PHE A 480 18.65 11.90 11.06
CA PHE A 480 17.37 11.31 10.77
C PHE A 480 16.34 11.64 11.87
N GLY A 481 15.10 11.21 11.71
CA GLY A 481 14.05 11.41 12.70
C GLY A 481 12.78 11.98 12.11
N PHE A 482 11.85 12.31 13.00
CA PHE A 482 10.60 12.95 12.64
C PHE A 482 10.81 14.34 12.05
N LYS A 483 10.09 14.66 10.98
CA LYS A 483 10.08 16.00 10.37
C LYS A 483 8.74 16.67 10.63
N ASN A 484 8.74 18.00 10.64
CA ASN A 484 7.52 18.79 10.76
C ASN A 484 7.05 19.09 9.33
N GLY A 485 6.01 18.39 8.89
CA GLY A 485 5.50 18.47 7.54
C GLY A 485 4.82 19.79 7.26
N ASN A 486 5.56 20.70 6.62
CA ASN A 486 4.97 21.59 5.63
C ASN A 486 4.83 20.86 4.28
N TYR A 487 4.39 19.61 4.29
CA TYR A 487 4.02 18.94 3.05
C TYR A 487 2.69 19.53 2.60
N ILE A 488 2.72 20.47 1.65
CA ILE A 488 1.52 20.98 0.99
C ILE A 488 1.04 19.87 0.04
N TYR A 489 0.07 19.08 0.47
CA TYR A 489 -0.38 17.91 -0.30
C TYR A 489 -1.33 18.30 -1.45
N THR A 490 -2.14 19.37 -1.27
CA THR A 490 -2.87 20.18 -2.29
C THR A 490 -3.21 21.56 -1.69
N ARG A 491 -3.84 22.47 -2.46
CA ARG A 491 -4.31 23.80 -1.97
C ARG A 491 -5.20 23.74 -0.70
N GLU A 492 -5.72 22.57 -0.33
CA GLU A 492 -6.65 22.37 0.79
C GLU A 492 -6.09 21.55 1.97
N TYR A 493 -4.88 20.96 1.86
CA TYR A 493 -4.26 20.21 2.95
C TYR A 493 -3.12 21.02 3.58
N VAL A 494 -3.41 21.57 4.76
CA VAL A 494 -2.40 22.09 5.67
C VAL A 494 -2.33 21.10 6.83
N SER A 495 -1.29 20.27 6.87
CA SER A 495 -0.86 19.70 8.15
C SER A 495 -0.67 20.89 9.08
N ARG A 496 -1.38 20.93 10.21
CA ARG A 496 -1.09 21.92 11.24
C ARG A 496 0.26 21.51 11.81
N GLY A 497 1.33 22.04 11.22
CA GLY A 497 2.71 21.73 11.56
C GLY A 497 2.89 21.79 13.08
N GLY A 498 2.97 20.61 13.68
CA GLY A 498 3.10 20.39 15.12
C GLY A 498 4.25 19.44 15.37
N TYR A 499 4.97 19.64 16.46
CA TYR A 499 6.03 18.72 16.85
C TYR A 499 5.41 17.44 17.39
N ILE A 500 5.98 16.29 17.02
CA ILE A 500 5.53 15.00 17.54
C ILE A 500 5.83 14.95 19.04
N THR A 501 4.78 14.85 19.85
CA THR A 501 4.88 14.77 21.30
C THR A 501 3.84 13.78 21.87
N PRO A 502 4.19 12.95 22.87
CA PRO A 502 5.54 12.77 23.40
C PRO A 502 6.47 12.08 22.38
N LEU A 503 7.78 12.32 22.53
CA LEU A 503 8.83 11.45 22.00
C LEU A 503 9.24 10.45 23.08
N PHE A 504 10.00 9.43 22.68
CA PHE A 504 10.47 8.38 23.58
C PHE A 504 12.00 8.32 23.60
N ALA A 505 12.57 8.05 24.77
CA ALA A 505 14.00 7.87 24.94
C ALA A 505 14.28 6.54 25.65
N ILE A 506 15.27 5.81 25.15
CA ILE A 506 15.75 4.58 25.81
C ILE A 506 16.60 4.98 27.01
N THR A 507 16.26 4.46 28.18
CA THR A 507 16.95 4.73 29.46
C THR A 507 17.63 3.48 30.03
N ASP A 508 17.54 2.34 29.35
CA ASP A 508 18.15 1.09 29.77
C ASP A 508 19.69 1.16 29.72
N PRO A 509 20.39 1.10 30.87
CA PRO A 509 21.85 1.19 30.90
C PRO A 509 22.55 -0.07 30.37
N THR A 510 21.82 -1.17 30.17
CA THR A 510 22.35 -2.43 29.65
C THR A 510 22.27 -2.53 28.12
N ALA A 511 21.57 -1.60 27.47
CA ALA A 511 21.43 -1.58 26.02
C ALA A 511 22.63 -0.86 25.35
N GLU A 512 23.05 -1.38 24.19
CA GLU A 512 24.04 -0.73 23.34
C GLU A 512 23.40 0.49 22.66
N THR A 513 23.88 1.70 22.96
CA THR A 513 23.46 2.92 22.27
C THR A 513 23.93 2.90 20.81
N LEU A 514 22.99 3.00 19.87
CA LEU A 514 23.28 3.08 18.43
C LEU A 514 23.14 4.52 17.90
N ALA A 515 22.09 5.23 18.33
CA ALA A 515 21.82 6.61 17.92
C ALA A 515 21.31 7.46 19.08
N GLN A 516 21.65 8.74 19.04
CA GLN A 516 21.22 9.72 20.03
C GLN A 516 20.51 10.89 19.36
N TYR A 517 19.54 11.45 20.07
CA TYR A 517 18.96 12.74 19.76
C TYR A 517 19.98 13.87 19.99
N ASP A 518 19.78 15.03 19.36
CA ASP A 518 20.63 16.20 19.57
C ASP A 518 20.64 16.74 21.02
N ASN A 519 19.64 16.37 21.82
CA ASN A 519 19.53 16.68 23.24
C ASN A 519 20.26 15.66 24.15
N GLY A 520 20.95 14.68 23.57
CA GLY A 520 21.73 13.66 24.27
C GLY A 520 20.94 12.43 24.74
N LYS A 521 19.60 12.43 24.62
CA LYS A 521 18.78 11.24 24.91
C LYS A 521 19.00 10.15 23.86
N VAL A 522 18.87 8.89 24.24
CA VAL A 522 19.07 7.75 23.33
C VAL A 522 17.83 7.54 22.47
N ALA A 523 18.00 7.61 21.15
CA ALA A 523 16.93 7.45 20.17
C ALA A 523 16.84 6.01 19.64
N CYS A 524 17.98 5.32 19.51
CA CYS A 524 18.03 3.94 19.08
C CYS A 524 19.06 3.14 19.88
N ALA A 525 18.67 1.94 20.30
CA ALA A 525 19.52 1.03 21.05
C ALA A 525 19.31 -0.43 20.62
N TYR A 526 20.26 -1.28 21.02
CA TYR A 526 20.23 -2.72 20.79
C TYR A 526 20.46 -3.50 22.09
N LYS A 527 19.65 -4.52 22.35
CA LYS A 527 19.76 -5.43 23.49
C LYS A 527 19.13 -6.78 23.16
N ASP A 528 19.80 -7.89 23.51
CA ASP A 528 19.24 -9.25 23.41
C ASP A 528 18.53 -9.55 22.07
N ARG A 529 19.22 -9.29 20.95
CA ARG A 529 18.71 -9.45 19.57
C ARG A 529 17.57 -8.49 19.18
N THR A 530 17.23 -7.52 20.03
CA THR A 530 16.18 -6.54 19.77
C THR A 530 16.80 -5.15 19.55
N PHE A 531 16.53 -4.58 18.38
CA PHE A 531 16.73 -3.18 18.07
C PHE A 531 15.45 -2.42 18.39
N TYR A 532 15.57 -1.25 19.01
CA TYR A 532 14.46 -0.33 19.18
C TYR A 532 14.90 1.07 18.75
N CYS A 533 14.16 1.66 17.83
CA CYS A 533 14.33 3.05 17.40
C CYS A 533 13.04 3.83 17.68
N ALA A 534 13.10 4.75 18.63
CA ALA A 534 11.98 5.61 19.01
C ALA A 534 11.66 6.71 17.96
N ALA A 535 12.55 6.93 17.00
CA ALA A 535 12.41 7.92 15.92
C ALA A 535 11.94 7.28 14.59
N GLY A 536 11.37 8.10 13.70
CA GLY A 536 11.08 7.74 12.30
C GLY A 536 12.20 8.09 11.32
N ASN A 537 11.96 7.92 10.02
CA ASN A 537 12.89 8.18 8.90
C ASN A 537 14.25 7.48 9.02
N ILE A 538 14.22 6.22 9.47
CA ILE A 538 15.43 5.48 9.82
C ILE A 538 16.30 5.28 8.58
N PRO A 539 17.59 5.63 8.60
CA PRO A 539 18.45 5.51 7.43
C PRO A 539 18.71 4.04 7.07
N TYR A 540 18.83 3.75 5.77
CA TYR A 540 19.08 2.41 5.21
C TYR A 540 20.31 1.74 5.82
N THR A 541 21.31 2.52 6.22
CA THR A 541 22.53 2.02 6.86
C THR A 541 22.25 1.37 8.21
N LEU A 542 21.31 1.90 9.00
CA LEU A 542 20.91 1.29 10.27
C LEU A 542 20.12 0.00 10.05
N PHE A 543 19.23 -0.04 9.05
CA PHE A 543 18.58 -1.29 8.65
C PHE A 543 19.58 -2.33 8.11
N SER A 544 20.58 -1.89 7.36
CA SER A 544 21.65 -2.75 6.82
C SER A 544 22.46 -3.37 7.95
N ASP A 545 22.86 -2.57 8.96
CA ASP A 545 23.60 -3.05 10.13
C ASP A 545 22.75 -4.04 10.95
N ALA A 546 21.44 -3.80 11.09
CA ALA A 546 20.54 -4.73 11.77
C ALA A 546 20.39 -6.06 11.01
N ALA A 547 20.23 -5.99 9.68
CA ALA A 547 20.15 -7.16 8.81
C ALA A 547 21.46 -7.98 8.84
N GLU A 548 22.61 -7.32 8.78
CA GLU A 548 23.93 -7.97 8.87
C GLU A 548 24.14 -8.63 10.24
N ARG A 549 23.76 -7.96 11.34
CA ARG A 549 23.80 -8.54 12.70
C ARG A 549 22.86 -9.73 12.86
N ALA A 550 21.71 -9.73 12.17
CA ALA A 550 20.79 -10.87 12.12
C ALA A 550 21.29 -12.02 11.22
N GLY A 551 22.36 -11.80 10.46
CA GLY A 551 22.95 -12.77 9.53
C GLY A 551 22.22 -12.86 8.18
N ALA A 552 21.41 -11.87 7.81
CA ALA A 552 20.83 -11.77 6.48
C ALA A 552 21.91 -11.48 5.43
N HIS A 553 21.76 -12.03 4.23
CA HIS A 553 22.73 -11.81 3.14
C HIS A 553 22.59 -10.39 2.57
N ILE A 554 23.67 -9.61 2.65
CA ILE A 554 23.74 -8.27 2.08
C ILE A 554 24.29 -8.33 0.66
N TYR A 555 23.42 -8.09 -0.31
CA TYR A 555 23.79 -8.04 -1.73
C TYR A 555 24.54 -6.77 -2.08
N PHE A 556 24.15 -5.64 -1.48
CA PHE A 556 24.60 -4.32 -1.94
C PHE A 556 24.66 -3.30 -0.80
N LYS A 557 25.77 -2.57 -0.61
CA LYS A 557 25.93 -1.65 0.55
C LYS A 557 25.76 -0.16 0.21
N ASP A 558 25.67 0.22 -1.07
CA ASP A 558 25.75 1.63 -1.48
C ASP A 558 24.39 2.36 -1.50
N GLY A 559 23.33 1.74 -0.98
CA GLY A 559 22.03 2.40 -0.81
C GLY A 559 21.19 2.56 -2.08
N HIS A 560 21.38 1.70 -3.08
CA HIS A 560 20.54 1.61 -4.29
C HIS A 560 19.30 0.75 -4.05
N GLY A 561 18.28 0.91 -4.90
CA GLY A 561 17.10 0.06 -4.87
C GLY A 561 17.43 -1.34 -5.35
N LEU A 562 16.94 -2.36 -4.64
CA LEU A 562 17.24 -3.75 -4.90
C LEU A 562 15.97 -4.58 -5.03
N SER A 563 15.95 -5.51 -6.00
CA SER A 563 14.92 -6.55 -6.14
C SER A 563 15.58 -7.89 -6.42
N VAL A 564 15.31 -8.94 -5.64
CA VAL A 564 16.02 -10.22 -5.81
C VAL A 564 15.09 -11.42 -5.66
N THR A 565 15.23 -12.36 -6.58
CA THR A 565 14.66 -13.71 -6.46
C THR A 565 15.78 -14.74 -6.66
N SER A 566 15.47 -16.04 -6.55
CA SER A 566 16.42 -17.10 -6.89
C SER A 566 16.85 -17.10 -8.37
N SER A 567 16.13 -16.39 -9.24
CA SER A 567 16.33 -16.42 -10.69
C SER A 567 16.76 -15.10 -11.31
N PHE A 568 16.55 -13.96 -10.65
CA PHE A 568 16.93 -12.66 -11.17
C PHE A 568 17.32 -11.71 -10.04
N LEU A 569 18.10 -10.70 -10.40
CA LEU A 569 18.45 -9.57 -9.55
C LEU A 569 18.24 -8.28 -10.35
N ALA A 570 17.61 -7.28 -9.76
CA ALA A 570 17.44 -5.96 -10.34
C ALA A 570 18.05 -4.90 -9.41
N VAL A 571 18.68 -3.90 -10.01
CA VAL A 571 19.25 -2.75 -9.29
C VAL A 571 18.73 -1.48 -9.92
N ASN A 572 18.15 -0.61 -9.10
CA ASN A 572 17.83 0.77 -9.47
C ASN A 572 18.85 1.71 -8.83
N THR A 573 19.70 2.32 -9.66
CA THR A 573 20.85 3.10 -9.21
C THR A 573 20.45 4.53 -8.87
N ILE A 574 20.80 4.99 -7.67
CA ILE A 574 20.49 6.36 -7.20
C ILE A 574 21.68 7.32 -7.42
N GLY A 575 22.80 6.79 -7.91
CA GLY A 575 23.99 7.55 -8.25
C GLY A 575 24.69 6.99 -9.47
N ASN A 576 25.65 7.75 -10.00
CA ASN A 576 26.51 7.30 -11.09
C ASN A 576 27.65 6.44 -10.56
N GLY A 577 28.08 5.47 -11.36
CA GLY A 577 29.39 4.87 -11.23
C GLY A 577 29.36 3.35 -11.22
N THR A 578 30.33 2.81 -10.48
CA THR A 578 30.62 1.37 -10.43
C THR A 578 29.87 0.74 -9.27
N CYS A 579 28.95 -0.17 -9.58
CA CYS A 579 28.17 -0.92 -8.60
C CYS A 579 28.79 -2.31 -8.38
N THR A 580 29.02 -2.67 -7.11
CA THR A 580 29.53 -4.00 -6.74
C THR A 580 28.49 -4.76 -5.94
N VAL A 581 28.01 -5.87 -6.50
CA VAL A 581 27.01 -6.74 -5.87
C VAL A 581 27.68 -8.03 -5.39
N THR A 582 27.33 -8.49 -4.18
CA THR A 582 27.79 -9.77 -3.62
C THR A 582 26.67 -10.81 -3.69
N MET A 583 26.89 -11.91 -4.39
CA MET A 583 25.93 -13.01 -4.52
C MET A 583 26.12 -14.06 -3.42
N PRO A 584 25.06 -14.80 -3.04
CA PRO A 584 25.18 -15.87 -2.05
C PRO A 584 25.97 -17.08 -2.57
N GLU A 585 26.11 -17.22 -3.88
CA GLU A 585 26.83 -18.31 -4.54
C GLU A 585 27.48 -17.84 -5.84
N ASP A 586 28.36 -18.66 -6.41
CA ASP A 586 28.96 -18.38 -7.70
C ASP A 586 27.92 -18.50 -8.82
N CYS A 587 27.82 -17.45 -9.65
CA CYS A 587 26.84 -17.43 -10.72
C CYS A 587 27.30 -16.62 -11.93
N MET A 588 26.54 -16.75 -13.02
CA MET A 588 26.60 -15.86 -14.17
C MET A 588 25.33 -15.02 -14.21
N LEU A 589 25.48 -13.74 -14.52
CA LEU A 589 24.38 -12.79 -14.64
C LEU A 589 24.30 -12.29 -16.08
N ILE A 590 23.10 -12.22 -16.64
CA ILE A 590 22.85 -11.75 -18.02
C ILE A 590 21.95 -10.51 -17.93
N ASP A 591 22.39 -9.36 -18.43
CA ASP A 591 21.56 -8.14 -18.47
C ASP A 591 20.41 -8.37 -19.47
N LEU A 592 19.17 -8.34 -18.98
CA LEU A 592 17.99 -8.60 -19.79
C LEU A 592 17.57 -7.40 -20.63
N TYR A 593 18.05 -6.20 -20.33
CA TYR A 593 17.82 -5.02 -21.17
C TYR A 593 18.95 -4.79 -22.19
N ASP A 594 20.07 -5.49 -22.04
CA ASP A 594 21.19 -5.51 -22.97
C ASP A 594 21.80 -6.93 -23.02
N GLU A 595 21.11 -7.86 -23.72
CA GLU A 595 21.42 -9.29 -23.71
C GLU A 595 22.84 -9.65 -24.20
N GLY A 596 23.58 -8.71 -24.79
CA GLY A 596 24.99 -8.86 -25.13
C GLY A 596 25.92 -8.85 -23.92
N ASN A 597 25.46 -8.33 -22.77
CA ASN A 597 26.27 -8.18 -21.57
C ASN A 597 26.02 -9.29 -20.56
N PHE A 598 27.10 -9.99 -20.18
CA PHE A 598 27.10 -10.97 -19.11
C PHE A 598 28.23 -10.74 -18.13
N TYR A 599 27.97 -11.05 -16.87
CA TYR A 599 28.87 -10.87 -15.75
C TYR A 599 29.10 -12.20 -15.05
N ARG A 600 30.29 -12.39 -14.51
CA ARG A 600 30.64 -13.56 -13.69
C ARG A 600 31.08 -13.08 -12.33
N THR A 601 30.66 -13.80 -11.31
CA THR A 601 31.17 -13.55 -9.96
C THR A 601 32.66 -13.88 -9.87
N ASP A 602 33.40 -13.10 -9.09
CA ASP A 602 34.77 -13.36 -8.70
C ASP A 602 34.86 -14.40 -7.57
N GLU A 603 36.06 -14.66 -7.06
CA GLU A 603 36.32 -15.59 -5.94
C GLU A 603 35.63 -15.21 -4.62
N ASN A 604 35.18 -13.95 -4.49
CA ASN A 604 34.43 -13.45 -3.34
C ASN A 604 32.91 -13.43 -3.61
N ARG A 605 32.46 -14.07 -4.69
CA ARG A 605 31.08 -14.08 -5.20
C ARG A 605 30.58 -12.70 -5.63
N ARG A 606 31.48 -11.78 -6.02
CA ARG A 606 31.12 -10.41 -6.37
C ARG A 606 31.10 -10.19 -7.87
N PHE A 607 30.19 -9.35 -8.36
CA PHE A 607 30.25 -8.88 -9.74
C PHE A 607 30.16 -7.36 -9.88
N THR A 608 30.90 -6.92 -10.88
CA THR A 608 31.20 -5.59 -11.38
C THR A 608 30.25 -5.01 -12.45
N PHE A 609 29.44 -3.96 -12.25
CA PHE A 609 28.85 -3.25 -13.41
C PHE A 609 28.89 -1.73 -13.27
N THR A 610 28.81 -1.03 -14.40
CA THR A 610 28.72 0.43 -14.44
C THR A 610 27.30 0.83 -14.82
N SER A 611 26.79 1.85 -14.15
CA SER A 611 25.45 2.38 -14.39
C SER A 611 25.44 3.89 -14.30
N GLU A 612 24.54 4.52 -15.03
CA GLU A 612 24.21 5.93 -14.82
C GLU A 612 23.20 6.06 -13.68
N VAL A 613 23.04 7.27 -13.18
CA VAL A 613 22.02 7.61 -12.19
C VAL A 613 20.63 7.35 -12.75
N ASN A 614 19.76 6.78 -11.92
CA ASN A 614 18.38 6.40 -12.22
C ASN A 614 18.22 5.28 -13.26
N ASP A 615 19.28 4.50 -13.53
CA ASP A 615 19.16 3.31 -14.36
C ASP A 615 18.53 2.16 -13.59
N SER A 616 17.66 1.42 -14.29
CA SER A 616 17.06 0.18 -13.84
C SER A 616 17.65 -0.98 -14.62
N LYS A 617 18.56 -1.70 -13.97
CA LYS A 617 19.21 -2.91 -14.50
C LYS A 617 18.48 -4.15 -14.01
N LEU A 618 18.31 -5.13 -14.88
CA LEU A 618 17.68 -6.41 -14.56
C LEU A 618 18.54 -7.55 -15.10
N PHE A 619 18.98 -8.43 -14.22
CA PHE A 619 19.89 -9.52 -14.53
C PHE A 619 19.23 -10.88 -14.30
N LEU A 620 19.27 -11.75 -15.29
CA LEU A 620 18.94 -13.17 -15.12
C LEU A 620 20.11 -13.89 -14.45
N ILE A 621 19.84 -14.61 -13.36
CA ILE A 621 20.80 -15.42 -12.62
C ILE A 621 20.86 -16.82 -13.22
N ARG A 622 22.05 -17.26 -13.62
CA ARG A 622 22.36 -18.64 -14.01
C ARG A 622 23.35 -19.21 -13.00
N LYS A 623 22.83 -20.07 -12.13
CA LYS A 623 23.65 -20.87 -11.20
C LYS A 623 24.58 -21.78 -12.00
N ARG A 624 25.77 -22.03 -11.48
CA ARG A 624 26.71 -22.99 -12.06
C ARG A 624 26.41 -24.41 -11.65
#